data_AF-A0A8S4PSP2-F1
#
_entry.id   AF-A0A8S4PSP2-F1
#
_cell.length_a   1.000
_cell.length_b   1.000
_cell.length_c   1.000
_cell.angle_alpha   90.00
_cell.angle_beta   90.00
_cell.angle_gamma   90.00
#
_symmetry.space_group_name_H-M   'P 1'
#
loop_
_entity.id
_entity.type
_entity.pdbx_description
1 polymer ?
#
loop_
_entity_poly.entity_id
_entity_poly.type
_entity_poly.pdbx_seq_one_letter_code
_entity_poly.pdbx_strand_id
1 'polypeptide(L)'
;MDKSPRKLDNVKSSISVVDLNNVAIVAMRPIVRKAKVQVIHKLTRQIEQYKKRKGTPAVVDAYSKKAGRLLEEIQIIKQFKPDPISIHSFASTETFAQVANKAEISLKERAQARLCDNKLINDKVTKFRKEHADWKELAGFLQTRVTRRGKSKTRRNRIKRRKEKGLTTTKPESASDGTKTDSKLKSSKKETIKENKKKPKSINTSAVVKTNKRKPEVKEKGDNVSDNSSPESETEGSDSNIDSDDDREEENVETDDDDDSDIEDIDLGSEEN
;
A
#
# COMPACT_ATOMS: atom_id res chain seq x y z
N MET A 1 -37.76 5.73 -19.28
CA MET A 1 -36.41 5.29 -18.87
C MET A 1 -36.50 3.82 -18.51
N ASP A 2 -36.05 2.95 -19.41
CA ASP A 2 -36.12 1.50 -19.19
C ASP A 2 -34.94 1.06 -18.30
N LYS A 3 -35.24 0.73 -17.04
CA LYS A 3 -34.26 0.21 -16.08
C LYS A 3 -34.32 -1.31 -16.14
N SER A 4 -33.64 -1.91 -17.10
CA SER A 4 -33.47 -3.36 -17.11
C SER A 4 -32.88 -3.82 -15.76
N PRO A 5 -33.47 -4.84 -15.10
CA PRO A 5 -33.07 -5.26 -13.77
C PRO A 5 -31.62 -5.70 -13.78
N ARG A 6 -30.85 -5.25 -12.79
CA ARG A 6 -29.45 -5.65 -12.64
C ARG A 6 -29.43 -7.11 -12.19
N LYS A 7 -28.35 -7.83 -12.49
CA LYS A 7 -28.23 -9.26 -12.19
C LYS A 7 -28.47 -9.65 -10.71
N LEU A 8 -28.35 -8.69 -9.77
CA LEU A 8 -28.72 -8.87 -8.36
C LEU A 8 -30.22 -8.65 -8.07
N ASP A 9 -30.91 -7.81 -8.84
CA ASP A 9 -32.35 -7.54 -8.66
C ASP A 9 -33.20 -8.79 -8.97
N ASN A 10 -32.62 -9.79 -9.64
CA ASN A 10 -33.25 -11.09 -9.97
C ASN A 10 -32.83 -12.24 -9.04
N VAL A 11 -31.82 -12.04 -8.19
CA VAL A 11 -31.44 -13.02 -7.16
C VAL A 11 -32.12 -12.55 -5.88
N LYS A 12 -32.59 -13.47 -5.01
CA LYS A 12 -33.10 -13.11 -3.67
C LYS A 12 -31.94 -12.61 -2.81
N SER A 13 -31.40 -11.42 -3.11
CA SER A 13 -30.34 -10.78 -2.35
C SER A 13 -30.92 -10.14 -1.11
N SER A 14 -30.24 -10.28 0.01
CA SER A 14 -30.69 -9.76 1.32
C SER A 14 -30.66 -8.24 1.41
N ILE A 15 -29.99 -7.56 0.48
CA ILE A 15 -29.81 -6.11 0.46
C ILE A 15 -29.95 -5.55 -0.96
N SER A 16 -30.47 -4.33 -1.07
CA SER A 16 -30.56 -3.64 -2.35
C SER A 16 -29.17 -3.25 -2.88
N VAL A 17 -29.05 -3.11 -4.21
CA VAL A 17 -27.79 -2.71 -4.87
C VAL A 17 -27.32 -1.30 -4.44
N VAL A 18 -28.24 -0.43 -4.06
CA VAL A 18 -27.94 0.94 -3.61
C VAL A 18 -27.39 0.89 -2.20
N ASP A 19 -28.05 0.16 -1.31
CA ASP A 19 -27.65 0.05 0.10
C ASP A 19 -26.32 -0.70 0.24
N LEU A 20 -26.12 -1.76 -0.54
CA LEU A 20 -24.82 -2.45 -0.62
C LEU A 20 -23.70 -1.48 -0.97
N ASN A 21 -23.93 -0.57 -1.92
CA ASN A 21 -22.93 0.42 -2.30
C ASN A 21 -22.71 1.47 -1.21
N ASN A 22 -23.75 1.88 -0.50
CA ASN A 22 -23.65 2.84 0.59
C ASN A 22 -22.87 2.25 1.77
N VAL A 23 -23.20 1.02 2.19
CA VAL A 23 -22.52 0.31 3.27
C VAL A 23 -21.08 -0.02 2.88
N ALA A 24 -20.86 -0.71 1.76
CA ALA A 24 -19.55 -1.25 1.43
C ALA A 24 -18.56 -0.19 0.93
N ILE A 25 -19.03 0.89 0.30
CA ILE A 25 -18.15 1.89 -0.32
C ILE A 25 -18.20 3.21 0.44
N VAL A 26 -19.39 3.80 0.57
CA VAL A 26 -19.52 5.17 1.07
C VAL A 26 -19.18 5.24 2.56
N ALA A 27 -19.80 4.39 3.38
CA ALA A 27 -19.58 4.34 4.81
C ALA A 27 -18.17 3.87 5.19
N MET A 28 -17.55 3.02 4.37
CA MET A 28 -16.19 2.53 4.64
C MET A 28 -15.09 3.56 4.37
N ARG A 29 -15.30 4.56 3.51
CA ARG A 29 -14.25 5.56 3.18
C ARG A 29 -13.60 6.24 4.40
N PRO A 30 -14.35 6.85 5.33
CA PRO A 30 -13.75 7.47 6.52
C PRO A 30 -13.04 6.43 7.41
N ILE A 31 -13.59 5.23 7.51
CA ILE A 31 -13.03 4.13 8.31
C ILE A 31 -11.68 3.69 7.73
N VAL A 32 -11.60 3.47 6.41
CA VAL A 32 -10.37 3.09 5.72
C VAL A 32 -9.31 4.20 5.84
N ARG A 33 -9.70 5.48 5.77
CA ARG A 33 -8.77 6.61 5.99
C ARG A 33 -8.19 6.59 7.41
N LYS A 34 -9.02 6.34 8.43
CA LYS A 34 -8.57 6.22 9.82
C LYS A 34 -7.67 5.00 10.03
N ALA A 35 -8.06 3.85 9.48
CA ALA A 35 -7.28 2.61 9.53
C ALA A 35 -5.91 2.79 8.87
N LYS A 36 -5.82 3.49 7.73
CA LYS A 36 -4.54 3.82 7.07
C LYS A 36 -3.60 4.56 8.01
N VAL A 37 -4.10 5.59 8.71
CA VAL A 37 -3.28 6.37 9.66
C VAL A 37 -2.78 5.47 10.79
N GLN A 38 -3.67 4.66 11.39
CA GLN A 38 -3.29 3.73 12.46
C GLN A 38 -2.22 2.72 12.02
N VAL A 39 -2.38 2.12 10.84
CA VAL A 39 -1.41 1.16 10.31
C VAL A 39 -0.08 1.84 10.03
N ILE A 40 -0.07 3.03 9.42
CA ILE A 40 1.16 3.79 9.17
C ILE A 40 1.87 4.10 10.49
N HIS A 41 1.16 4.60 11.50
CA HIS A 41 1.75 4.88 12.81
C HIS A 41 2.34 3.63 13.47
N LYS A 42 1.63 2.49 13.40
CA LYS A 42 2.14 1.21 13.91
C LYS A 42 3.44 0.80 13.22
N LEU A 43 3.49 0.89 11.89
CA LEU A 43 4.69 0.54 11.12
C LEU A 43 5.85 1.52 11.38
N THR A 44 5.57 2.82 11.50
CA THR A 44 6.60 3.82 11.85
C THR A 44 7.23 3.52 13.21
N ARG A 45 6.41 3.21 14.23
CA ARG A 45 6.92 2.82 15.55
C ARG A 45 7.78 1.55 15.49
N GLN A 46 7.38 0.56 14.68
CA GLN A 46 8.19 -0.66 14.47
C GLN A 46 9.54 -0.35 13.79
N ILE A 47 9.56 0.56 12.82
CA ILE A 47 10.79 1.02 12.17
C ILE A 47 11.72 1.69 13.20
N GLU A 48 11.19 2.55 14.06
CA GLU A 48 11.97 3.19 15.13
C GLU A 48 12.54 2.17 16.11
N GLN A 49 11.75 1.16 16.48
CA GLN A 49 12.22 0.05 17.32
C GLN A 49 13.38 -0.71 16.66
N TYR A 50 13.26 -1.07 15.38
CA TYR A 50 14.34 -1.75 14.66
C TYR A 50 15.61 -0.91 14.54
N LYS A 51 15.48 0.40 14.36
CA LYS A 51 16.63 1.32 14.31
C LYS A 51 17.34 1.47 15.66
N LYS A 52 16.62 1.29 16.77
CA LYS A 52 17.17 1.38 18.13
C LYS A 52 17.82 0.08 18.61
N ARG A 53 17.53 -1.06 17.97
CA ARG A 53 18.11 -2.35 18.36
C ARG A 53 19.61 -2.38 18.08
N LYS A 54 20.38 -2.68 19.12
CA LYS A 54 21.83 -2.90 19.09
C LYS A 54 22.09 -4.41 19.12
N GLY A 55 23.24 -4.85 18.62
CA GLY A 55 23.62 -6.27 18.59
C GLY A 55 24.83 -6.51 17.68
N THR A 56 25.07 -7.76 17.32
CA THR A 56 26.09 -8.12 16.34
C THR A 56 25.81 -7.45 14.99
N PRO A 57 26.86 -7.16 14.18
CA PRO A 57 26.68 -6.47 12.90
C PRO A 57 25.70 -7.21 11.96
N ALA A 58 25.68 -8.55 12.00
CA ALA A 58 24.74 -9.36 11.23
C ALA A 58 23.26 -9.13 11.63
N VAL A 59 22.99 -9.05 12.95
CA VAL A 59 21.65 -8.82 13.47
C VAL A 59 21.17 -7.40 13.16
N VAL A 60 22.06 -6.41 13.28
CA VAL A 60 21.76 -5.01 12.94
C VAL A 60 21.43 -4.86 11.45
N ASP A 61 22.18 -5.51 10.56
CA ASP A 61 21.90 -5.50 9.13
C ASP A 61 20.54 -6.16 8.81
N ALA A 62 20.22 -7.28 9.46
CA ALA A 62 18.91 -7.92 9.32
C ALA A 62 17.74 -7.02 9.76
N TYR A 63 17.88 -6.28 10.86
CA TYR A 63 16.88 -5.31 11.31
C TYR A 63 16.79 -4.08 10.39
N SER A 64 17.91 -3.60 9.86
CA SER A 64 17.93 -2.52 8.87
C SER A 64 17.15 -2.91 7.61
N LYS A 65 17.36 -4.12 7.08
CA LYS A 65 16.59 -4.66 5.95
C LYS A 65 15.10 -4.77 6.26
N LYS A 66 14.73 -5.25 7.45
CA LYS A 66 13.32 -5.30 7.90
C LYS A 66 12.70 -3.90 7.95
N ALA A 67 13.41 -2.91 8.48
CA ALA A 67 12.96 -1.53 8.54
C ALA A 67 12.77 -0.93 7.13
N GLY A 68 13.69 -1.21 6.20
CA GLY A 68 13.56 -0.81 4.79
C GLY A 68 12.30 -1.39 4.13
N ARG A 69 12.04 -2.69 4.31
CA ARG A 69 10.82 -3.33 3.79
C ARG A 69 9.54 -2.73 4.38
N LEU A 70 9.51 -2.41 5.68
CA LEU A 70 8.36 -1.74 6.29
C LEU A 70 8.14 -0.33 5.73
N LEU A 71 9.22 0.40 5.42
CA LEU A 71 9.15 1.73 4.80
C LEU A 71 8.50 1.65 3.41
N GLU A 72 8.90 0.68 2.60
CA GLU A 72 8.29 0.41 1.28
C GLU A 72 6.80 0.07 1.44
N GLU A 73 6.45 -0.76 2.42
CA GLU A 73 5.07 -1.09 2.74
C GLU A 73 4.25 0.17 3.07
N ILE A 74 4.77 1.09 3.87
CA ILE A 74 4.13 2.39 4.18
C ILE A 74 3.90 3.20 2.91
N GLN A 75 4.88 3.28 2.01
CA GLN A 75 4.75 4.03 0.76
C GLN A 75 3.61 3.48 -0.11
N ILE A 76 3.48 2.15 -0.17
CA ILE A 76 2.37 1.50 -0.88
C ILE A 76 1.02 1.80 -0.18
N ILE A 77 0.96 1.69 1.15
CA ILE A 77 -0.27 1.95 1.92
C ILE A 77 -0.78 3.38 1.67
N LYS A 78 0.13 4.36 1.59
CA LYS A 78 -0.22 5.76 1.28
C LYS A 78 -0.95 5.87 -0.07
N GLN A 79 -0.55 5.09 -1.08
CA GLN A 79 -1.10 5.14 -2.43
C GLN A 79 -2.47 4.45 -2.58
N PHE A 80 -2.89 3.60 -1.63
CA PHE A 80 -4.16 2.90 -1.77
C PHE A 80 -5.36 3.85 -1.82
N LYS A 81 -6.31 3.56 -2.70
CA LYS A 81 -7.60 4.26 -2.70
C LYS A 81 -8.54 3.57 -1.71
N PRO A 82 -9.45 4.29 -1.03
CA PRO A 82 -10.38 3.67 -0.08
C PRO A 82 -11.28 2.62 -0.74
N ASP A 83 -11.92 2.95 -1.87
CA ASP A 83 -12.93 2.09 -2.48
C ASP A 83 -12.43 0.67 -2.84
N PRO A 84 -11.25 0.49 -3.48
CA PRO A 84 -10.72 -0.85 -3.73
C PRO A 84 -10.41 -1.64 -2.45
N ILE A 85 -9.93 -0.96 -1.40
CA ILE A 85 -9.64 -1.60 -0.10
C ILE A 85 -10.92 -2.08 0.54
N SER A 86 -11.97 -1.26 0.58
CA SER A 86 -13.26 -1.67 1.13
C SER A 86 -13.83 -2.89 0.38
N ILE A 87 -13.78 -2.89 -0.95
CA ILE A 87 -14.28 -4.01 -1.75
C ILE A 87 -13.48 -5.29 -1.48
N HIS A 88 -12.16 -5.15 -1.34
CA HIS A 88 -11.31 -6.28 -0.99
C HIS A 88 -11.57 -6.80 0.42
N SER A 89 -11.79 -5.92 1.41
CA SER A 89 -12.05 -6.35 2.80
C SER A 89 -13.34 -7.15 2.93
N PHE A 90 -14.40 -6.81 2.19
CA PHE A 90 -15.62 -7.63 2.18
C PHE A 90 -15.40 -8.99 1.51
N ALA A 91 -14.59 -9.04 0.46
CA ALA A 91 -14.37 -10.26 -0.32
C ALA A 91 -13.31 -11.21 0.26
N SER A 92 -12.31 -10.68 0.96
CA SER A 92 -11.21 -11.48 1.51
C SER A 92 -11.66 -12.22 2.77
N THR A 93 -11.40 -13.52 2.82
CA THR A 93 -11.53 -14.33 4.04
C THR A 93 -10.19 -14.51 4.76
N GLU A 94 -9.09 -14.20 4.09
CA GLU A 94 -7.75 -14.47 4.61
C GLU A 94 -7.32 -13.38 5.61
N THR A 95 -6.66 -13.80 6.69
CA THR A 95 -6.07 -12.90 7.68
C THR A 95 -4.70 -12.42 7.22
N PHE A 96 -4.17 -11.35 7.84
CA PHE A 96 -2.83 -10.88 7.50
C PHE A 96 -1.75 -11.95 7.73
N ALA A 97 -1.87 -12.74 8.79
CA ALA A 97 -0.91 -13.80 9.11
C ALA A 97 -0.84 -14.86 8.00
N GLN A 98 -2.00 -15.32 7.52
CA GLN A 98 -2.09 -16.28 6.41
C GLN A 98 -1.46 -15.73 5.13
N VAL A 99 -1.70 -14.45 4.86
CA VAL A 99 -1.17 -13.77 3.68
C VAL A 99 0.35 -13.55 3.80
N ALA A 100 0.85 -13.21 4.98
CA ALA A 100 2.26 -12.93 5.24
C ALA A 100 3.17 -14.16 5.18
N ASN A 101 2.61 -15.36 5.43
CA ASN A 101 3.33 -16.63 5.39
C ASN A 101 3.47 -17.23 3.98
N LYS A 102 2.81 -16.65 2.97
CA LYS A 102 2.95 -17.09 1.58
C LYS A 102 4.37 -16.79 1.07
N ALA A 103 5.03 -17.80 0.50
CA ALA A 103 6.43 -17.71 0.07
C ALA A 103 6.69 -16.61 -0.97
N GLU A 104 5.79 -16.46 -1.94
CA GLU A 104 5.90 -15.49 -3.02
C GLU A 104 4.75 -14.49 -2.98
N ILE A 105 4.80 -13.56 -2.02
CA ILE A 105 3.81 -12.50 -1.94
C ILE A 105 4.35 -11.13 -2.37
N SER A 106 3.58 -10.42 -3.19
CA SER A 106 3.88 -9.04 -3.51
C SER A 106 3.77 -8.15 -2.28
N LEU A 107 4.71 -7.20 -2.11
CA LEU A 107 4.62 -6.17 -1.07
C LEU A 107 3.28 -5.42 -1.09
N LYS A 108 2.68 -5.27 -2.28
CA LYS A 108 1.38 -4.64 -2.44
C LYS A 108 0.24 -5.46 -1.85
N GLU A 109 0.25 -6.77 -2.07
CA GLU A 109 -0.77 -7.68 -1.53
C GLU A 109 -0.64 -7.80 -0.02
N ARG A 110 0.60 -7.91 0.48
CA ARG A 110 0.90 -7.88 1.91
C ARG A 110 0.40 -6.59 2.57
N ALA A 111 0.72 -5.43 1.99
CA ALA A 111 0.27 -4.12 2.47
C ALA A 111 -1.28 -4.00 2.46
N GLN A 112 -1.91 -4.53 1.42
CA GLN A 112 -3.36 -4.54 1.26
C GLN A 112 -4.03 -5.41 2.33
N ALA A 113 -3.51 -6.62 2.57
CA ALA A 113 -4.01 -7.53 3.59
C ALA A 113 -3.83 -6.93 4.99
N ARG A 114 -2.66 -6.36 5.30
CA ARG A 114 -2.42 -5.70 6.59
C ARG A 114 -3.41 -4.57 6.85
N LEU A 115 -3.72 -3.78 5.83
CA LEU A 115 -4.68 -2.70 5.95
C LEU A 115 -6.09 -3.23 6.18
N CYS A 116 -6.51 -4.29 5.46
CA CYS A 116 -7.83 -4.88 5.59
C CYS A 116 -8.04 -5.56 6.95
N ASP A 117 -6.98 -6.13 7.52
CA ASP A 117 -7.00 -6.80 8.82
C ASP A 117 -7.00 -5.84 10.02
N ASN A 118 -7.11 -4.53 9.78
CA ASN A 118 -7.25 -3.56 10.85
C ASN A 118 -8.61 -3.73 11.56
N LYS A 119 -8.59 -3.68 12.90
CA LYS A 119 -9.79 -3.80 13.76
C LYS A 119 -10.98 -2.98 13.28
N LEU A 120 -10.77 -1.71 12.90
CA LEU A 120 -11.86 -0.82 12.47
C LEU A 120 -12.59 -1.32 11.21
N ILE A 121 -11.86 -1.96 10.30
CA ILE A 121 -12.40 -2.53 9.07
C ILE A 121 -13.05 -3.88 9.37
N ASN A 122 -12.35 -4.75 10.10
CA ASN A 122 -12.85 -6.07 10.49
C ASN A 122 -14.17 -5.98 11.28
N ASP A 123 -14.33 -5.02 12.20
CA ASP A 123 -15.56 -4.83 12.96
C ASP A 123 -16.78 -4.55 12.05
N LYS A 124 -16.59 -3.82 10.96
CA LYS A 124 -17.67 -3.54 9.99
C LYS A 124 -17.94 -4.73 9.08
N VAL A 125 -16.89 -5.40 8.61
CA VAL A 125 -17.02 -6.58 7.75
C VAL A 125 -17.68 -7.73 8.50
N THR A 126 -17.30 -7.98 9.75
CA THR A 126 -17.89 -9.04 10.59
C THR A 126 -19.37 -8.77 10.88
N LYS A 127 -19.75 -7.53 11.22
CA LYS A 127 -21.18 -7.14 11.36
C LYS A 127 -21.97 -7.41 10.09
N PHE A 128 -21.46 -6.96 8.94
CA PHE A 128 -22.10 -7.20 7.64
C PHE A 128 -22.25 -8.71 7.32
N ARG A 129 -21.24 -9.52 7.62
CA ARG A 129 -21.30 -10.98 7.41
C ARG A 129 -22.33 -11.68 8.30
N LYS A 130 -22.60 -11.13 9.49
CA LYS A 130 -23.65 -11.64 10.39
C LYS A 130 -25.05 -11.28 9.90
N GLU A 131 -25.21 -10.07 9.37
CA GLU A 131 -26.50 -9.57 8.86
C GLU A 131 -26.89 -10.20 7.51
N HIS A 132 -25.90 -10.56 6.68
CA HIS A 132 -26.12 -11.03 5.31
C HIS A 132 -25.46 -12.40 5.08
N ALA A 133 -26.24 -13.48 5.08
CA ALA A 133 -25.73 -14.82 4.80
C ALA A 133 -25.17 -14.98 3.38
N ASP A 134 -25.69 -14.21 2.42
CA ASP A 134 -25.31 -14.12 1.02
C ASP A 134 -24.12 -13.17 0.76
N TRP A 135 -23.39 -12.75 1.80
CA TRP A 135 -22.30 -11.78 1.68
C TRP A 135 -21.24 -12.15 0.63
N LYS A 136 -21.01 -13.45 0.37
CA LYS A 136 -20.07 -13.93 -0.65
C LYS A 136 -20.49 -13.48 -2.06
N GLU A 137 -21.78 -13.62 -2.37
CA GLU A 137 -22.33 -13.21 -3.66
C GLU A 137 -22.32 -11.69 -3.81
N LEU A 138 -22.68 -10.98 -2.73
CA LEU A 138 -22.64 -9.52 -2.66
C LEU A 138 -21.21 -8.97 -2.86
N ALA A 139 -20.22 -9.60 -2.24
CA ALA A 139 -18.81 -9.26 -2.41
C ALA A 139 -18.32 -9.54 -3.84
N GLY A 140 -18.68 -10.69 -4.42
CA GLY A 140 -18.37 -11.02 -5.81
C GLY A 140 -18.99 -10.03 -6.81
N PHE A 141 -20.21 -9.55 -6.53
CA PHE A 141 -20.84 -8.49 -7.30
C PHE A 141 -20.05 -7.17 -7.22
N LEU A 142 -19.61 -6.77 -6.03
CA LEU A 142 -18.80 -5.56 -5.83
C LEU A 142 -17.48 -5.63 -6.62
N GLN A 143 -16.78 -6.77 -6.57
CA GLN A 143 -15.54 -6.99 -7.33
C GLN A 143 -15.77 -6.88 -8.85
N THR A 144 -16.83 -7.51 -9.37
CA THR A 144 -17.19 -7.47 -10.79
C THR A 144 -17.50 -6.04 -11.27
N ARG A 145 -18.10 -5.22 -10.41
CA ARG A 145 -18.45 -3.84 -10.75
C ARG A 145 -17.23 -2.93 -10.89
N VAL A 146 -16.16 -3.17 -10.11
CA VAL A 146 -14.89 -2.44 -10.24
C VAL A 146 -14.22 -2.73 -11.57
N THR A 147 -14.14 -4.01 -11.95
CA THR A 147 -13.45 -4.43 -13.18
C THR A 147 -14.19 -3.96 -14.45
N ARG A 148 -15.53 -3.94 -14.43
CA ARG A 148 -16.35 -3.45 -15.56
C ARG A 148 -16.28 -1.94 -15.76
N ARG A 149 -16.28 -1.14 -14.68
CA ARG A 149 -16.21 0.33 -14.79
C ARG A 149 -14.87 0.82 -15.36
N GLY A 150 -13.78 0.10 -15.11
CA GLY A 150 -12.48 0.40 -15.72
C GLY A 150 -12.50 0.25 -17.24
N LYS A 151 -12.97 -0.89 -17.75
CA LYS A 151 -13.00 -1.21 -19.20
C LYS A 151 -13.91 -0.26 -20.00
N SER A 152 -15.05 0.14 -19.43
CA SER A 152 -16.00 1.04 -20.11
C SER A 152 -15.47 2.48 -20.26
N LYS A 153 -14.70 3.00 -19.30
CA LYS A 153 -14.11 4.34 -19.39
C LYS A 153 -13.03 4.41 -20.46
N THR A 154 -12.19 3.39 -20.60
CA THR A 154 -11.15 3.32 -21.63
C THR A 154 -11.74 3.24 -23.04
N ARG A 155 -12.81 2.46 -23.24
CA ARG A 155 -13.54 2.40 -24.53
C ARG A 155 -14.17 3.75 -24.89
N ARG A 156 -14.83 4.42 -23.92
CA ARG A 156 -15.43 5.75 -24.16
C ARG A 156 -14.39 6.81 -24.49
N ASN A 157 -13.24 6.81 -23.81
CA ASN A 157 -12.14 7.73 -24.11
C ASN A 157 -11.48 7.43 -25.47
N ARG A 158 -11.35 6.15 -25.86
CA ARG A 158 -10.86 5.77 -27.19
C ARG A 158 -11.81 6.23 -28.31
N ILE A 159 -13.13 6.17 -28.08
CA ILE A 159 -14.13 6.67 -29.04
C ILE A 159 -14.07 8.19 -29.15
N LYS A 160 -13.97 8.93 -28.03
CA LYS A 160 -13.82 10.40 -28.06
C LYS A 160 -12.56 10.84 -28.81
N ARG A 161 -11.41 10.21 -28.54
CA ARG A 161 -10.15 10.50 -29.24
C ARG A 161 -10.17 10.14 -30.74
N ARG A 162 -11.01 9.19 -31.16
CA ARG A 162 -11.20 8.89 -32.59
C ARG A 162 -12.09 9.92 -33.29
N LYS A 163 -13.11 10.45 -32.60
CA LYS A 163 -13.98 11.52 -33.12
C LYS A 163 -13.25 12.86 -33.20
N GLU A 164 -12.42 13.21 -32.22
CA GLU A 164 -11.59 14.42 -32.25
C GLU A 164 -10.48 14.38 -33.31
N LYS A 165 -10.07 13.18 -33.76
CA LYS A 165 -9.07 12.99 -34.83
C LYS A 165 -9.68 12.87 -36.24
N GLY A 166 -10.96 13.19 -36.41
CA GLY A 166 -11.60 13.25 -37.74
C GLY A 166 -11.67 11.93 -38.51
N LEU A 167 -11.47 10.78 -37.85
CA LEU A 167 -11.52 9.47 -38.54
C LEU A 167 -12.96 8.94 -38.57
N THR A 168 -13.82 9.58 -39.34
CA THR A 168 -15.11 9.03 -39.73
C THR A 168 -14.87 8.02 -40.85
N THR A 169 -14.84 6.73 -40.52
CA THR A 169 -14.99 5.68 -41.53
C THR A 169 -16.37 5.81 -42.14
N THR A 170 -16.38 6.08 -43.43
CA THR A 170 -17.52 5.94 -44.33
C THR A 170 -18.16 4.55 -44.17
N LYS A 171 -19.50 4.57 -44.15
CA LYS A 171 -20.42 3.43 -44.23
C LYS A 171 -20.13 2.62 -45.51
N PRO A 172 -20.01 1.28 -45.50
CA PRO A 172 -20.30 0.51 -46.69
C PRO A 172 -21.77 0.13 -46.66
N GLU A 173 -22.50 0.76 -47.58
CA GLU A 173 -23.83 0.38 -48.00
C GLU A 173 -23.74 -0.89 -48.84
N SER A 174 -24.75 -1.74 -48.70
CA SER A 174 -24.95 -3.03 -49.35
C SER A 174 -24.85 -2.99 -50.88
N ALA A 175 -24.16 -3.97 -51.48
CA ALA A 175 -24.49 -4.51 -52.80
C ALA A 175 -23.87 -5.91 -52.97
N SER A 176 -24.54 -6.69 -53.81
CA SER A 176 -24.62 -8.14 -53.91
C SER A 176 -23.61 -8.79 -54.87
N ASP A 177 -23.35 -10.08 -54.61
CA ASP A 177 -23.25 -11.20 -55.56
C ASP A 177 -22.02 -11.39 -56.49
N GLY A 178 -21.64 -12.67 -56.68
CA GLY A 178 -21.16 -13.16 -57.97
C GLY A 178 -19.67 -13.48 -58.23
N THR A 179 -19.24 -14.69 -57.83
CA THR A 179 -18.40 -15.66 -58.61
C THR A 179 -16.91 -15.44 -58.97
N LYS A 180 -16.09 -16.33 -58.39
CA LYS A 180 -15.03 -17.24 -58.94
C LYS A 180 -13.98 -16.73 -59.96
N THR A 181 -12.69 -16.94 -59.66
CA THR A 181 -11.83 -18.00 -60.27
C THR A 181 -10.38 -17.97 -59.75
N ASP A 182 -9.77 -19.16 -59.74
CA ASP A 182 -8.42 -19.55 -59.34
C ASP A 182 -7.26 -18.84 -60.07
N SER A 183 -6.14 -18.62 -59.37
CA SER A 183 -4.82 -19.05 -59.87
C SER A 183 -3.70 -18.91 -58.81
N LYS A 184 -3.31 -20.09 -58.34
CA LYS A 184 -1.98 -20.54 -57.89
C LYS A 184 -0.78 -19.73 -58.44
N LEU A 185 0.09 -19.23 -57.57
CA LEU A 185 1.54 -19.23 -57.80
C LEU A 185 2.35 -19.08 -56.49
N LYS A 186 3.32 -19.99 -56.36
CA LYS A 186 4.36 -20.12 -55.34
C LYS A 186 5.40 -18.99 -55.42
N SER A 187 6.02 -18.65 -54.28
CA SER A 187 7.48 -18.51 -54.04
C SER A 187 7.69 -17.58 -52.82
N SER A 188 8.11 -18.09 -51.67
CA SER A 188 9.50 -18.30 -51.23
C SER A 188 10.40 -17.04 -51.23
N LYS A 189 10.68 -16.56 -50.01
CA LYS A 189 12.00 -16.15 -49.49
C LYS A 189 12.60 -14.80 -49.98
N LYS A 190 12.66 -13.80 -49.08
CA LYS A 190 13.94 -13.32 -48.50
C LYS A 190 13.74 -12.26 -47.41
N GLU A 191 14.58 -12.39 -46.39
CA GLU A 191 14.87 -11.41 -45.35
C GLU A 191 15.29 -10.06 -45.93
N THR A 192 14.94 -8.98 -45.23
CA THR A 192 15.83 -7.82 -45.12
C THR A 192 15.56 -7.08 -43.82
N ILE A 193 16.52 -7.23 -42.92
CA ILE A 193 16.71 -6.45 -41.70
C ILE A 193 16.94 -4.99 -42.11
N LYS A 194 16.13 -4.06 -41.59
CA LYS A 194 16.48 -2.63 -41.54
C LYS A 194 16.63 -2.19 -40.10
N GLU A 195 17.87 -2.31 -39.66
CA GLU A 195 18.48 -1.62 -38.53
C GLU A 195 18.31 -0.11 -38.72
N ASN A 196 17.69 0.58 -37.75
CA ASN A 196 17.72 2.04 -37.70
C ASN A 196 18.19 2.50 -36.32
N LYS A 197 19.51 2.67 -36.24
CA LYS A 197 20.25 3.34 -35.17
C LYS A 197 19.82 4.82 -35.09
N LYS A 198 19.27 5.26 -33.97
CA LYS A 198 19.33 6.67 -33.56
C LYS A 198 20.05 6.78 -32.21
N LYS A 199 21.23 7.41 -32.29
CA LYS A 199 22.17 7.69 -31.22
C LYS A 199 21.59 8.67 -30.18
N PRO A 200 22.10 8.63 -28.93
CA PRO A 200 21.72 9.51 -27.83
C PRO A 200 22.25 10.94 -28.00
N LYS A 201 21.48 11.93 -27.51
CA LYS A 201 21.90 13.33 -27.42
C LYS A 201 22.92 13.50 -26.29
N SER A 202 23.98 14.21 -26.62
CA SER A 202 25.19 14.46 -25.85
C SER A 202 24.99 15.46 -24.71
N ILE A 203 25.76 15.19 -23.66
CA ILE A 203 26.11 16.02 -22.51
C ILE A 203 26.99 17.19 -23.00
N ASN A 204 26.68 18.41 -22.59
CA ASN A 204 27.59 19.56 -22.69
C ASN A 204 28.08 19.91 -21.29
N THR A 205 29.33 19.55 -21.00
CA THR A 205 30.15 20.09 -19.91
C THR A 205 31.29 20.86 -20.54
N SER A 206 31.33 22.18 -20.35
CA SER A 206 32.52 23.00 -20.61
C SER A 206 33.06 23.49 -19.28
N ALA A 207 34.23 22.97 -18.93
CA ALA A 207 35.10 23.44 -17.87
C ALA A 207 35.70 24.80 -18.23
N VAL A 208 35.83 25.70 -17.24
CA VAL A 208 36.89 26.72 -17.21
C VAL A 208 37.52 26.71 -15.82
N VAL A 209 38.82 26.44 -15.85
CA VAL A 209 39.80 26.40 -14.76
C VAL A 209 40.32 27.81 -14.47
N LYS A 210 40.60 28.11 -13.18
CA LYS A 210 41.72 28.95 -12.68
C LYS A 210 41.66 29.01 -11.14
N THR A 211 42.44 28.19 -10.42
CA THR A 211 43.80 28.44 -9.85
C THR A 211 43.91 29.52 -8.76
N ASN A 212 44.22 29.07 -7.53
CA ASN A 212 45.24 29.53 -6.57
C ASN A 212 44.71 29.49 -5.12
N LYS A 213 45.28 28.77 -4.15
CA LYS A 213 46.63 28.72 -3.53
C LYS A 213 46.59 29.44 -2.16
N ARG A 214 46.88 28.66 -1.10
CA ARG A 214 47.42 29.00 0.25
C ARG A 214 46.47 29.09 1.48
N LYS A 215 46.75 28.18 2.41
CA LYS A 215 46.66 28.15 3.90
C LYS A 215 47.47 29.32 4.56
N PRO A 216 47.60 29.45 5.91
CA PRO A 216 46.80 29.02 7.10
C PRO A 216 46.58 30.15 8.19
N GLU A 217 45.92 29.79 9.31
CA GLU A 217 45.96 30.39 10.69
C GLU A 217 45.41 31.83 10.88
N VAL A 218 44.67 32.18 11.94
CA VAL A 218 45.08 32.36 13.36
C VAL A 218 43.85 32.46 14.30
N LYS A 219 44.10 32.11 15.59
CA LYS A 219 43.43 32.34 16.90
C LYS A 219 42.64 33.66 17.03
N GLU A 220 41.61 33.82 17.89
CA GLU A 220 41.65 34.03 19.37
C GLU A 220 40.19 34.10 19.90
N LYS A 221 39.83 33.41 21.00
CA LYS A 221 39.65 33.91 22.39
C LYS A 221 38.68 35.09 22.59
N GLY A 222 37.75 34.91 23.54
CA GLY A 222 36.98 35.99 24.14
C GLY A 222 35.82 35.50 25.00
N ASP A 223 36.12 35.09 26.23
CA ASP A 223 35.16 34.98 27.33
C ASP A 223 34.50 36.35 27.60
N ASN A 224 33.20 36.37 27.94
CA ASN A 224 32.71 37.39 28.86
C ASN A 224 31.51 36.90 29.68
N VAL A 225 31.71 37.00 30.99
CA VAL A 225 30.78 36.75 32.09
C VAL A 225 30.19 38.11 32.51
N SER A 226 28.89 38.19 32.77
CA SER A 226 28.26 39.06 33.80
C SER A 226 26.75 38.89 33.66
N ASP A 227 26.08 38.14 34.53
CA ASP A 227 25.70 38.45 35.90
C ASP A 227 24.46 39.36 36.02
N ASN A 228 23.49 38.80 36.74
CA ASN A 228 22.63 39.42 37.73
C ASN A 228 21.14 39.73 37.47
N SER A 229 20.37 39.26 38.45
CA SER A 229 19.17 39.84 39.10
C SER A 229 17.76 39.60 38.53
N SER A 230 17.13 38.57 39.13
CA SER A 230 15.73 38.51 39.66
C SER A 230 15.32 39.79 40.43
N PRO A 231 14.02 40.08 40.77
CA PRO A 231 13.06 39.12 41.36
C PRO A 231 11.54 39.28 41.05
N GLU A 232 10.83 38.18 41.34
CA GLU A 232 9.53 38.00 42.03
C GLU A 232 8.32 38.92 41.79
N SER A 233 7.16 38.29 41.54
CA SER A 233 5.92 38.63 42.24
C SER A 233 4.99 37.42 42.32
N GLU A 234 4.59 37.10 43.54
CA GLU A 234 3.58 36.12 43.94
C GLU A 234 2.17 36.68 43.72
N THR A 235 1.18 35.81 43.50
CA THR A 235 -0.14 35.93 44.16
C THR A 235 -0.81 34.56 44.24
N GLU A 236 -1.35 34.29 45.42
CA GLU A 236 -1.92 33.06 45.91
C GLU A 236 -3.40 32.85 45.53
N GLY A 237 -3.85 31.61 45.68
CA GLY A 237 -5.16 31.31 46.29
C GLY A 237 -6.22 30.68 45.37
N SER A 238 -6.48 29.38 45.52
CA SER A 238 -7.64 28.90 46.28
C SER A 238 -7.88 27.39 46.10
N ASP A 239 -7.95 26.71 47.25
CA ASP A 239 -8.39 25.34 47.52
C ASP A 239 -9.82 25.02 47.04
N SER A 240 -10.09 23.77 46.64
CA SER A 240 -10.75 22.77 47.51
C SER A 240 -11.36 21.55 46.76
N ASN A 241 -11.20 20.38 47.40
CA ASN A 241 -12.07 19.18 47.43
C ASN A 241 -12.16 18.28 46.17
N ILE A 242 -11.59 17.06 46.14
CA ILE A 242 -11.79 15.77 46.87
C ILE A 242 -12.94 14.90 46.33
N ASP A 243 -12.57 13.78 45.69
CA ASP A 243 -13.13 12.41 45.74
C ASP A 243 -12.39 11.58 44.67
N SER A 244 -11.49 10.66 45.05
CA SER A 244 -11.77 9.25 45.38
C SER A 244 -12.50 8.50 44.27
N ASP A 245 -11.74 7.78 43.43
CA ASP A 245 -12.02 6.36 43.23
C ASP A 245 -10.77 5.63 42.72
N ASP A 246 -10.38 4.66 43.55
CA ASP A 246 -9.28 3.71 43.46
C ASP A 246 -9.80 2.48 42.73
N ASP A 247 -9.41 2.30 41.46
CA ASP A 247 -9.61 1.04 40.74
C ASP A 247 -8.25 0.56 40.23
N ARG A 248 -7.48 0.00 41.17
CA ARG A 248 -6.38 -0.93 40.91
C ARG A 248 -6.95 -2.23 40.36
N GLU A 249 -7.05 -2.36 39.04
CA GLU A 249 -7.19 -3.68 38.43
C GLU A 249 -5.86 -4.43 38.48
N GLU A 250 -5.95 -5.62 39.04
CA GLU A 250 -4.88 -6.54 39.35
C GLU A 250 -4.12 -7.06 38.12
N GLU A 251 -2.90 -7.48 38.42
CA GLU A 251 -1.95 -8.18 37.57
C GLU A 251 -2.57 -9.43 36.91
N ASN A 252 -2.31 -9.58 35.62
CA ASN A 252 -2.02 -10.89 35.05
C ASN A 252 -0.77 -10.72 34.19
N VAL A 253 0.38 -10.83 34.85
CA VAL A 253 1.66 -11.10 34.21
C VAL A 253 1.68 -12.61 33.94
N GLU A 254 1.29 -13.01 32.73
CA GLU A 254 1.70 -14.32 32.20
C GLU A 254 3.19 -14.23 31.89
N THR A 255 4.01 -14.67 32.85
CA THR A 255 5.37 -15.14 32.62
C THR A 255 5.29 -16.47 31.86
N ASP A 256 5.48 -16.42 30.54
CA ASP A 256 5.89 -17.58 29.76
C ASP A 256 7.37 -17.87 30.09
N ASP A 257 7.58 -18.58 31.19
CA ASP A 257 8.78 -19.38 31.41
C ASP A 257 8.65 -20.70 30.61
N ASP A 258 9.81 -21.22 30.18
CA ASP A 258 10.04 -22.52 29.54
C ASP A 258 9.89 -22.61 28.00
N ASP A 259 10.98 -22.31 27.28
CA ASP A 259 11.67 -23.34 26.46
C ASP A 259 13.10 -22.87 26.12
N ASP A 260 13.99 -23.00 27.10
CA ASP A 260 15.44 -22.89 26.94
C ASP A 260 16.03 -24.31 26.99
N SER A 261 15.87 -25.05 25.91
CA SER A 261 16.68 -26.25 25.63
C SER A 261 16.80 -26.48 24.12
N ASP A 262 17.94 -26.06 23.56
CA ASP A 262 18.71 -26.80 22.55
C ASP A 262 19.92 -25.95 22.12
N ILE A 263 20.86 -25.78 23.05
CA ILE A 263 22.26 -25.53 22.69
C ILE A 263 22.83 -26.90 22.36
N GLU A 264 22.89 -27.22 21.08
CA GLU A 264 23.70 -28.33 20.59
C GLU A 264 25.17 -28.01 20.89
N ASP A 265 25.78 -28.85 21.71
CA ASP A 265 27.22 -28.96 21.92
C ASP A 265 27.93 -29.13 20.56
N ILE A 266 28.56 -28.06 20.09
CA ILE A 266 29.53 -28.14 18.99
C ILE A 266 30.84 -28.63 19.60
N ASP A 267 31.04 -29.95 19.49
CA ASP A 267 32.28 -30.67 19.73
C ASP A 267 33.43 -30.05 18.91
N LEU A 268 34.30 -29.29 19.58
CA LEU A 268 35.57 -28.82 19.05
C LEU A 268 36.58 -29.96 19.18
N GLY A 269 36.52 -30.88 18.22
CA GLY A 269 37.57 -31.87 17.96
C GLY A 269 38.87 -31.19 17.56
N SER A 270 39.70 -30.90 18.55
CA SER A 270 41.13 -30.72 18.41
C SER A 270 41.81 -32.09 18.26
N GLU A 271 42.21 -32.44 17.04
CA GLU A 271 43.26 -33.42 16.80
C GLU A 271 44.49 -32.70 16.23
N GLU A 272 45.44 -32.42 17.12
CA GLU A 272 46.85 -32.36 16.81
C GLU A 272 47.41 -33.79 16.84
N ASN A 273 47.82 -34.30 15.68
CA ASN A 273 49.12 -34.97 15.48
C ASN A 273 49.35 -35.27 13.99
#